data_AF-A0A2N2MDM1-F1
#
_entry.id   AF-A0A2N2MDM1-F1
#
_cell.length_a   1.000
_cell.length_b   1.000
_cell.length_c   1.000
_cell.angle_alpha   90.00
_cell.angle_beta   90.00
_cell.angle_gamma   90.00
#
_symmetry.space_group_name_H-M   'P 1'
#
loop_
_entity.id
_entity.type
_entity.pdbx_description
1 polymer ?
#
loop_
_entity_poly.entity_id
_entity_poly.type
_entity_poly.pdbx_seq_one_letter_code
_entity_poly.pdbx_strand_id
1 'polypeptide(L)'
;RFWHYRTIVLDFGQGWRKALNWPGIGPKGSEDSLGHVDIRQLYPGSPRPLRWNILQVPKRIEPGRYRSMVAELFANAGRMGARQLGFMRRALTELYYEAGVLTGDPKLQNGPLGHLQDEREVELIRNERRSLGEDLNELHPGTLLESLSPSELQALAVYRSRKLDVSKWVDRLRTYKEKLERDQVSRTSLEGVLLRLEQFSEGHMAKQYGSSASGTGVEDLGLMGNADNPWGIIVIEGGAEMDEYSKAALLSLLASILYSDAVTRRREALGGKHFPPMQIFFEEANKVLTGVSGGAASDQGSGESGNPVSHLFQTMWRDGRKYNVFLHLMAQTVSE
;
A
#
# COMPACT_ATOMS: atom_id res chain seq x y z
N ARG A 1 -14.78 -25.92 16.51
CA ARG A 1 -13.96 -24.68 16.58
C ARG A 1 -14.03 -24.05 15.21
N PHE A 2 -14.66 -22.89 15.08
CA PHE A 2 -14.76 -22.19 13.80
C PHE A 2 -13.50 -21.39 13.52
N TRP A 3 -13.22 -21.16 12.25
CA TRP A 3 -12.04 -20.49 11.73
C TRP A 3 -12.24 -18.97 11.76
N HIS A 4 -11.59 -18.23 12.68
CA HIS A 4 -11.68 -16.75 12.77
C HIS A 4 -10.34 -16.07 12.50
N TYR A 5 -9.89 -16.12 11.25
CA TYR A 5 -8.72 -15.37 10.80
C TYR A 5 -9.13 -14.26 9.83
N ARG A 6 -8.37 -13.16 9.85
CA ARG A 6 -8.32 -12.22 8.74
C ARG A 6 -7.45 -12.82 7.64
N THR A 7 -8.08 -13.33 6.60
CA THR A 7 -7.45 -14.09 5.53
C THR A 7 -7.37 -13.25 4.28
N ILE A 8 -6.15 -13.06 3.78
CA ILE A 8 -5.88 -12.34 2.54
C ILE A 8 -5.33 -13.35 1.54
N VAL A 9 -5.96 -13.45 0.38
CA VAL A 9 -5.45 -14.24 -0.74
C VAL A 9 -5.02 -13.27 -1.84
N LEU A 10 -3.72 -13.23 -2.11
CA LEU A 10 -3.13 -12.48 -3.20
C LEU A 10 -3.02 -13.45 -4.40
N ASP A 11 -4.06 -13.46 -5.23
CA ASP A 11 -4.21 -14.36 -6.37
C ASP A 11 -3.63 -13.66 -7.61
N PHE A 12 -2.46 -14.10 -8.11
CA PHE A 12 -1.82 -13.48 -9.26
C PHE A 12 -2.61 -13.73 -10.55
N GLY A 13 -3.37 -14.84 -10.58
CA GLY A 13 -4.35 -15.18 -11.61
C GLY A 13 -5.79 -14.90 -11.19
N GLN A 14 -6.65 -15.92 -11.31
CA GLN A 14 -8.08 -15.91 -10.96
C GLN A 14 -8.53 -17.27 -10.38
N GLY A 15 -7.60 -18.03 -9.76
CA GLY A 15 -7.82 -19.41 -9.33
C GLY A 15 -8.74 -19.54 -8.11
N TRP A 16 -8.86 -18.49 -7.31
CA TRP A 16 -9.50 -18.54 -5.99
C TRP A 16 -10.97 -18.10 -5.99
N ARG A 17 -11.55 -17.81 -7.16
CA ARG A 17 -12.96 -17.36 -7.28
C ARG A 17 -13.98 -18.31 -6.64
N LYS A 18 -13.68 -19.61 -6.63
CA LYS A 18 -14.52 -20.64 -6.01
C LYS A 18 -14.67 -20.47 -4.48
N ALA A 19 -13.78 -19.70 -3.84
CA ALA A 19 -13.85 -19.42 -2.41
C ALA A 19 -15.18 -18.76 -2.00
N LEU A 20 -15.82 -17.97 -2.87
CA LEU A 20 -17.13 -17.37 -2.59
C LEU A 20 -18.22 -18.39 -2.21
N ASN A 21 -18.05 -19.65 -2.61
CA ASN A 21 -19.03 -20.71 -2.39
C ASN A 21 -18.59 -21.71 -1.32
N TRP A 22 -17.53 -21.43 -0.56
CA TRP A 22 -17.11 -22.33 0.51
C TRP A 22 -18.14 -22.37 1.64
N PRO A 23 -18.38 -23.56 2.22
CA PRO A 23 -19.30 -23.69 3.34
C PRO A 23 -18.74 -22.94 4.57
N GLY A 24 -19.63 -22.36 5.38
CA GLY A 24 -19.25 -21.71 6.65
C GLY A 24 -18.84 -20.23 6.55
N ILE A 25 -18.69 -19.67 5.36
CA ILE A 25 -18.24 -18.27 5.18
C ILE A 25 -19.24 -17.37 4.45
N GLY A 26 -20.29 -17.94 3.85
CA GLY A 26 -21.39 -17.18 3.28
C GLY A 26 -22.52 -16.92 4.30
N PRO A 27 -23.44 -15.97 4.03
CA PRO A 27 -24.54 -15.64 4.95
C PRO A 27 -25.45 -16.82 5.30
N LYS A 28 -25.56 -17.82 4.40
CA LYS A 28 -26.37 -19.03 4.61
C LYS A 28 -25.62 -20.17 5.32
N GLY A 29 -24.48 -19.89 5.95
CA GLY A 29 -23.67 -20.92 6.58
C GLY A 29 -22.69 -20.44 7.64
N SER A 30 -22.47 -19.14 7.81
CA SER A 30 -21.70 -18.63 8.95
C SER A 30 -22.52 -18.71 10.24
N GLU A 31 -21.81 -18.78 11.35
CA GLU A 31 -22.37 -18.83 12.70
C GLU A 31 -23.13 -17.55 13.11
N ASP A 32 -22.82 -16.40 12.52
CA ASP A 32 -23.48 -15.12 12.74
C ASP A 32 -24.47 -14.74 11.62
N SER A 33 -24.66 -15.61 10.62
CA SER A 33 -25.45 -15.35 9.40
C SER A 33 -24.98 -14.15 8.56
N LEU A 34 -23.75 -13.68 8.74
CA LEU A 34 -23.13 -12.61 7.95
C LEU A 34 -22.18 -13.16 6.86
N GLY A 35 -21.83 -12.31 5.90
CA GLY A 35 -20.85 -12.64 4.87
C GLY A 35 -19.42 -12.45 5.37
N HIS A 36 -18.60 -13.51 5.29
CA HIS A 36 -17.18 -13.52 5.65
C HIS A 36 -16.27 -13.79 4.44
N VAL A 37 -16.77 -13.56 3.23
CA VAL A 37 -15.99 -13.70 2.00
C VAL A 37 -16.27 -12.56 1.04
N ASP A 38 -15.21 -11.97 0.49
CA ASP A 38 -15.29 -10.97 -0.57
C ASP A 38 -14.21 -11.22 -1.64
N ILE A 39 -14.45 -10.71 -2.83
CA ILE A 39 -13.48 -10.72 -3.93
C ILE A 39 -13.38 -9.31 -4.49
N ARG A 40 -12.14 -8.83 -4.65
CA ARG A 40 -11.80 -7.60 -5.33
C ARG A 40 -10.72 -7.87 -6.37
N GLN A 41 -10.68 -7.06 -7.40
CA GLN A 41 -9.90 -7.35 -8.59
C GLN A 41 -9.01 -6.15 -8.92
N LEU A 42 -7.77 -6.41 -9.31
CA LEU A 42 -6.82 -5.34 -9.65
C LEU A 42 -7.16 -4.69 -10.99
N TYR A 43 -7.63 -5.45 -11.97
CA TYR A 43 -7.94 -4.88 -13.28
C TYR A 43 -9.17 -3.94 -13.25
N PRO A 44 -9.10 -2.71 -13.80
CA PRO A 44 -10.23 -1.76 -13.78
C PRO A 44 -11.48 -2.16 -14.54
N GLY A 45 -11.35 -2.93 -15.61
CA GLY A 45 -12.50 -3.40 -16.39
C GLY A 45 -13.20 -4.63 -15.78
N SER A 46 -12.75 -5.07 -14.61
CA SER A 46 -13.28 -6.27 -13.96
C SER A 46 -14.63 -6.00 -13.28
N PRO A 47 -15.44 -7.05 -12.99
CA PRO A 47 -16.74 -6.89 -12.30
C PRO A 47 -16.66 -6.26 -10.90
N ARG A 48 -15.56 -6.46 -10.17
CA ARG A 48 -15.40 -5.98 -8.78
C ARG A 48 -14.04 -5.31 -8.57
N PRO A 49 -13.78 -4.16 -9.20
CA PRO A 49 -12.47 -3.52 -9.15
C PRO A 49 -12.16 -3.02 -7.73
N LEU A 50 -10.90 -3.12 -7.32
CA LEU A 50 -10.38 -2.56 -6.07
C LEU A 50 -10.03 -1.09 -6.27
N ARG A 51 -10.91 -0.17 -5.88
CA ARG A 51 -10.59 1.26 -5.88
C ARG A 51 -9.63 1.60 -4.73
N TRP A 52 -8.38 1.90 -5.07
CA TRP A 52 -7.32 2.10 -4.07
C TRP A 52 -6.34 3.19 -4.51
N ASN A 53 -6.24 4.31 -3.79
CA ASN A 53 -5.16 5.27 -4.03
C ASN A 53 -3.84 4.74 -3.46
N ILE A 54 -2.90 4.35 -4.33
CA ILE A 54 -1.63 3.74 -3.92
C ILE A 54 -0.63 4.74 -3.34
N LEU A 55 -0.88 6.05 -3.48
CA LEU A 55 -0.06 7.10 -2.88
C LEU A 55 -0.71 7.70 -1.62
N GLN A 56 -1.91 7.23 -1.25
CA GLN A 56 -2.51 7.61 0.03
C GLN A 56 -1.82 6.85 1.16
N VAL A 57 -1.35 7.59 2.16
CA VAL A 57 -0.71 7.01 3.35
C VAL A 57 -1.72 6.20 4.15
N PRO A 58 -1.39 4.95 4.55
CA PRO A 58 -2.24 4.15 5.42
C PRO A 58 -2.32 4.68 6.86
N LYS A 59 -3.43 4.46 7.56
CA LYS A 59 -3.71 4.96 8.92
C LYS A 59 -2.66 4.59 9.96
N ARG A 60 -1.93 3.48 9.78
CA ARG A 60 -1.00 2.92 10.78
C ARG A 60 0.46 2.86 10.30
N ILE A 61 0.78 3.54 9.21
CA ILE A 61 2.14 3.56 8.65
C ILE A 61 2.59 5.02 8.56
N GLU A 62 3.73 5.31 9.21
CA GLU A 62 4.35 6.63 9.16
C GLU A 62 4.61 7.06 7.70
N PRO A 63 4.31 8.31 7.32
CA PRO A 63 4.35 8.76 5.92
C PRO A 63 5.69 8.55 5.21
N GLY A 64 6.81 8.87 5.87
CA GLY A 64 8.16 8.68 5.34
C GLY A 64 8.48 7.21 5.08
N ARG A 65 8.11 6.32 6.01
CA ARG A 65 8.23 4.86 5.85
C ARG A 65 7.36 4.36 4.71
N TYR A 66 6.11 4.80 4.61
CA TYR A 66 5.21 4.42 3.52
C TYR A 66 5.77 4.83 2.16
N ARG A 67 6.24 6.07 2.02
CA ARG A 67 6.88 6.57 0.80
C ARG A 67 8.08 5.73 0.38
N SER A 68 8.94 5.35 1.32
CA SER A 68 10.09 4.48 1.03
C SER A 68 9.64 3.09 0.58
N MET A 69 8.63 2.53 1.25
CA MET A 69 8.05 1.22 0.93
C MET A 69 7.45 1.19 -0.48
N VAL A 70 6.72 2.23 -0.91
CA VAL A 70 6.20 2.33 -2.28
C VAL A 70 7.35 2.30 -3.30
N ALA A 71 8.37 3.13 -3.12
CA ALA A 71 9.52 3.17 -4.04
C ALA A 71 10.26 1.82 -4.10
N GLU A 72 10.52 1.20 -2.95
CA GLU A 72 11.25 -0.06 -2.85
C GLU A 72 10.48 -1.21 -3.51
N LEU A 73 9.18 -1.35 -3.23
CA LEU A 73 8.39 -2.46 -3.75
C LEU A 73 8.13 -2.33 -5.26
N PHE A 74 7.92 -1.11 -5.77
CA PHE A 74 7.80 -0.90 -7.21
C PHE A 74 9.13 -1.10 -7.93
N ALA A 75 10.26 -0.77 -7.31
CA ALA A 75 11.58 -1.09 -7.84
C ALA A 75 11.83 -2.61 -7.84
N ASN A 76 11.53 -3.29 -6.72
CA ASN A 76 11.66 -4.74 -6.57
C ASN A 76 10.82 -5.49 -7.61
N ALA A 77 9.54 -5.13 -7.76
CA ALA A 77 8.62 -5.74 -8.73
C ALA A 77 9.16 -5.67 -10.17
N GLY A 78 9.95 -4.64 -10.48
CA GLY A 78 10.55 -4.45 -11.81
C GLY A 78 12.01 -4.87 -11.92
N ARG A 79 12.61 -5.39 -10.84
CA ARG A 79 14.05 -5.70 -10.71
C ARG A 79 14.95 -4.50 -11.03
N MET A 80 14.51 -3.33 -10.60
CA MET A 80 15.17 -2.05 -10.87
C MET A 80 16.42 -1.87 -10.00
N GLY A 81 17.45 -1.25 -10.58
CA GLY A 81 18.71 -0.99 -9.88
C GLY A 81 18.65 0.20 -8.91
N ALA A 82 19.72 0.36 -8.11
CA ALA A 82 19.81 1.41 -7.08
C ALA A 82 19.61 2.83 -7.61
N ARG A 83 20.07 3.12 -8.84
CA ARG A 83 19.88 4.43 -9.48
C ARG A 83 18.40 4.73 -9.76
N GLN A 84 17.68 3.75 -10.30
CA GLN A 84 16.25 3.84 -10.60
C GLN A 84 15.43 4.03 -9.31
N LEU A 85 15.71 3.21 -8.29
CA LEU A 85 15.13 3.39 -6.95
C LEU A 85 15.41 4.79 -6.38
N GLY A 86 16.63 5.30 -6.57
CA GLY A 86 17.02 6.65 -6.15
C GLY A 86 16.15 7.75 -6.74
N PHE A 87 15.88 7.70 -8.06
CA PHE A 87 15.00 8.65 -8.73
C PHE A 87 13.55 8.54 -8.24
N MET A 88 13.03 7.32 -8.18
CA MET A 88 11.68 7.01 -7.69
C MET A 88 11.44 7.58 -6.29
N ARG A 89 12.34 7.29 -5.35
CA ARG A 89 12.26 7.76 -3.97
C ARG A 89 12.38 9.27 -3.86
N ARG A 90 13.25 9.90 -4.65
CA ARG A 90 13.41 11.37 -4.67
C ARG A 90 12.13 12.05 -5.14
N ALA A 91 11.57 11.60 -6.26
CA ALA A 91 10.35 12.17 -6.82
C ALA A 91 9.17 12.02 -5.85
N LEU A 92 8.99 10.86 -5.21
CA LEU A 92 7.95 10.71 -4.16
C LEU A 92 8.19 11.61 -2.95
N THR A 93 9.44 11.78 -2.52
CA THR A 93 9.77 12.65 -1.38
C THR A 93 9.37 14.09 -1.68
N GLU A 94 9.69 14.60 -2.87
CA GLU A 94 9.30 15.94 -3.28
C GLU A 94 7.77 16.08 -3.35
N LEU A 95 7.07 15.12 -3.94
CA LEU A 95 5.61 15.15 -4.03
C LEU A 95 4.92 15.12 -2.65
N TYR A 96 5.39 14.27 -1.75
CA TYR A 96 4.84 14.18 -0.40
C TYR A 96 5.11 15.45 0.41
N TYR A 97 6.30 16.04 0.24
CA TYR A 97 6.66 17.30 0.87
C TYR A 97 5.78 18.45 0.37
N GLU A 98 5.66 18.62 -0.95
CA GLU A 98 4.82 19.65 -1.58
C GLU A 98 3.33 19.50 -1.24
N ALA A 99 2.86 18.27 -1.00
CA ALA A 99 1.49 18.01 -0.59
C ALA A 99 1.24 18.20 0.93
N GLY A 100 2.29 18.38 1.74
CA GLY A 100 2.19 18.51 3.19
C GLY A 100 2.01 17.20 3.94
N VAL A 101 2.36 16.07 3.31
CA VAL A 101 2.09 14.71 3.80
C VAL A 101 3.11 14.26 4.86
N LEU A 102 4.34 14.76 4.79
CA LEU A 102 5.42 14.43 5.74
C LEU A 102 5.26 15.22 7.06
N THR A 103 4.13 15.04 7.74
CA THR A 103 3.67 15.87 8.87
C THR A 103 4.60 15.85 10.10
N GLY A 104 5.41 14.79 10.26
CA GLY A 104 6.44 14.69 11.29
C GLY A 104 7.83 15.17 10.88
N ASP A 105 8.04 15.62 9.64
CA ASP A 105 9.34 16.11 9.17
C ASP A 105 9.56 17.56 9.66
N PRO A 106 10.63 17.85 10.42
CA PRO A 106 10.92 19.20 10.88
C PRO A 106 11.04 20.22 9.74
N LYS A 107 11.49 19.80 8.55
CA LYS A 107 11.56 20.69 7.39
C LYS A 107 10.15 21.12 6.94
N LEU A 108 9.17 20.22 7.02
CA LEU A 108 7.78 20.54 6.70
C LEU A 108 7.18 21.45 7.78
N GLN A 109 7.40 21.11 9.05
CA GLN A 109 6.84 21.83 10.20
C GLN A 109 7.34 23.28 10.29
N ASN A 110 8.57 23.54 9.88
CA ASN A 110 9.13 24.90 9.80
C ASN A 110 8.78 25.64 8.49
N GLY A 111 8.03 24.99 7.59
CA GLY A 111 7.70 25.53 6.26
C GLY A 111 6.28 26.07 6.15
N PRO A 112 5.86 26.47 4.94
CA PRO A 112 4.52 27.01 4.68
C PRO A 112 3.36 26.04 4.99
N LEU A 113 3.62 24.74 5.05
CA LEU A 113 2.63 23.70 5.35
C LEU A 113 2.71 23.19 6.80
N GLY A 114 3.49 23.90 7.64
CA GLY A 114 3.73 23.60 9.05
C GLY A 114 2.58 23.96 10.00
N HIS A 115 1.41 24.28 9.44
CA HIS A 115 0.19 24.57 10.19
C HIS A 115 -1.04 23.96 9.49
N LEU A 116 -2.17 23.88 10.20
CA LEU A 116 -3.47 23.54 9.63
C LEU A 116 -3.88 24.59 8.61
N GLN A 117 -4.24 24.16 7.40
CA GLN A 117 -4.40 25.08 6.26
C GLN A 117 -5.81 25.68 6.16
N ASP A 118 -6.83 24.89 6.46
CA ASP A 118 -8.23 25.28 6.28
C ASP A 118 -9.16 24.64 7.33
N GLU A 119 -10.42 25.08 7.32
CA GLU A 119 -11.45 24.56 8.22
C GLU A 119 -11.71 23.05 8.07
N ARG A 120 -11.39 22.44 6.93
CA ARG A 120 -11.56 20.98 6.74
C ARG A 120 -10.47 20.22 7.47
N GLU A 121 -9.24 20.70 7.43
CA GLU A 121 -8.15 20.13 8.24
C GLU A 121 -8.44 20.31 9.74
N VAL A 122 -8.96 21.46 10.16
CA VAL A 122 -9.40 21.70 11.54
C VAL A 122 -10.50 20.71 11.96
N GLU A 123 -11.55 20.56 11.15
CA GLU A 123 -12.65 19.65 11.45
C GLU A 123 -12.20 18.18 11.46
N LEU A 124 -11.25 17.80 10.60
CA LEU A 124 -10.62 16.48 10.66
C LEU A 124 -9.98 16.22 12.02
N ILE A 125 -9.18 17.17 12.53
CA ILE A 125 -8.51 17.03 13.82
C ILE A 125 -9.51 17.04 14.98
N ARG A 126 -10.55 17.90 14.93
CA ARG A 126 -11.64 17.88 15.92
C ARG A 126 -12.34 16.53 15.99
N ASN A 127 -12.60 15.89 14.85
CA ASN A 127 -13.21 14.57 14.82
C ASN A 127 -12.29 13.49 15.40
N GLU A 128 -10.98 13.58 15.16
CA GLU A 128 -10.00 12.69 15.77
C GLU A 128 -9.98 12.84 17.30
N ARG A 129 -9.87 14.07 17.81
CA ARG A 129 -9.94 14.36 19.26
C ARG A 129 -11.24 13.88 19.90
N ARG A 130 -12.38 14.11 19.25
CA ARG A 130 -13.68 13.64 19.72
C ARG A 130 -13.71 12.12 19.86
N SER A 131 -13.09 11.39 18.93
CA SER A 131 -13.02 9.93 18.99
C SER A 131 -12.15 9.41 20.15
N LEU A 132 -11.22 10.24 20.63
CA LEU A 132 -10.32 9.96 21.75
C LEU A 132 -10.81 10.54 23.09
N GLY A 133 -11.90 11.32 23.08
CA GLY A 133 -12.44 11.99 24.26
C GLY A 133 -11.62 13.19 24.75
N GLU A 134 -10.83 13.81 23.85
CA GLU A 134 -9.96 14.95 24.16
C GLU A 134 -10.65 16.31 24.00
N ASP A 135 -10.07 17.37 24.58
CA ASP A 135 -10.61 18.73 24.52
C ASP A 135 -10.55 19.32 23.09
N LEU A 136 -11.65 19.95 22.67
CA LEU A 136 -11.87 20.49 21.32
C LEU A 136 -11.44 21.96 21.18
N ASN A 137 -11.05 22.62 22.27
CA ASN A 137 -10.73 24.03 22.25
C ASN A 137 -9.40 24.34 21.53
N GLU A 138 -9.30 25.56 20.98
CA GLU A 138 -8.11 26.18 20.35
C GLU A 138 -7.73 25.80 18.91
N LEU A 139 -8.42 24.85 18.26
CA LEU A 139 -8.12 24.51 16.86
C LEU A 139 -8.70 25.52 15.86
N HIS A 140 -7.84 26.08 15.01
CA HIS A 140 -8.18 27.02 13.94
C HIS A 140 -7.20 26.88 12.76
N PRO A 141 -7.53 27.39 11.55
CA PRO A 141 -6.54 27.51 10.49
C PRO A 141 -5.34 28.33 10.99
N GLY A 142 -4.12 27.83 10.80
CA GLY A 142 -2.90 28.42 11.37
C GLY A 142 -2.36 27.73 12.62
N THR A 143 -3.12 26.84 13.27
CA THR A 143 -2.59 26.01 14.37
C THR A 143 -1.35 25.22 13.90
N LEU A 144 -0.25 25.33 14.64
CA LEU A 144 1.03 24.69 14.30
C LEU A 144 0.94 23.16 14.38
N LEU A 145 1.53 22.48 13.40
CA LEU A 145 1.58 21.01 13.41
C LEU A 145 2.38 20.46 14.60
N GLU A 146 3.40 21.17 15.07
CA GLU A 146 4.19 20.78 16.25
C GLU A 146 3.34 20.66 17.52
N SER A 147 2.21 21.37 17.59
CA SER A 147 1.27 21.29 18.72
C SER A 147 0.34 20.07 18.68
N LEU A 148 0.31 19.34 17.57
CA LEU A 148 -0.56 18.19 17.38
C LEU A 148 0.10 16.89 17.85
N SER A 149 -0.72 15.98 18.37
CA SER A 149 -0.32 14.63 18.74
C SER A 149 0.04 13.77 17.52
N PRO A 150 0.78 12.65 17.72
CA PRO A 150 1.13 11.75 16.62
C PRO A 150 -0.07 11.16 15.86
N SER A 151 -1.20 10.88 16.52
CA SER A 151 -2.42 10.39 15.85
C SER A 151 -3.05 11.46 14.96
N GLU A 152 -3.11 12.70 15.43
CA GLU A 152 -3.60 13.85 14.66
C GLU A 152 -2.72 14.13 13.44
N LEU A 153 -1.39 14.10 13.61
CA LEU A 153 -0.43 14.25 12.51
C LEU A 153 -0.59 13.13 11.48
N GLN A 154 -0.87 11.91 11.92
CA GLN A 154 -1.13 10.77 11.03
C GLN A 154 -2.46 10.94 10.29
N ALA A 155 -3.54 11.33 10.98
CA ALA A 155 -4.83 11.59 10.36
C ALA A 155 -4.73 12.68 9.27
N LEU A 156 -3.98 13.74 9.57
CA LEU A 156 -3.69 14.82 8.61
C LEU A 156 -2.88 14.31 7.41
N ALA A 157 -1.86 13.49 7.62
CA ALA A 157 -1.08 12.92 6.52
C ALA A 157 -1.92 12.00 5.62
N VAL A 158 -2.79 11.18 6.21
CA VAL A 158 -3.76 10.34 5.49
C VAL A 158 -4.71 11.22 4.68
N TYR A 159 -5.20 12.33 5.23
CA TYR A 159 -6.08 13.26 4.52
C TYR A 159 -5.37 13.97 3.38
N ARG A 160 -4.21 14.58 3.63
CA ARG A 160 -3.43 15.33 2.64
C ARG A 160 -2.95 14.45 1.48
N SER A 161 -2.67 13.17 1.73
CA SER A 161 -2.20 12.24 0.70
C SER A 161 -3.29 11.74 -0.25
N ARG A 162 -4.59 11.87 0.09
CA ARG A 162 -5.71 11.47 -0.79
C ARG A 162 -5.72 12.17 -2.15
N LYS A 163 -5.14 13.38 -2.23
CA LYS A 163 -5.02 14.21 -3.44
C LYS A 163 -3.81 13.87 -4.32
N LEU A 164 -2.93 12.97 -3.83
CA LEU A 164 -1.78 12.50 -4.59
C LEU A 164 -2.22 11.48 -5.62
N ASP A 165 -1.52 11.49 -6.75
CA ASP A 165 -1.80 10.69 -7.92
C ASP A 165 -0.49 10.21 -8.55
N VAL A 166 -0.51 9.01 -9.13
CA VAL A 166 0.66 8.40 -9.77
C VAL A 166 1.06 9.19 -11.03
N SER A 167 0.11 9.83 -11.70
CA SER A 167 0.41 10.74 -12.82
C SER A 167 1.39 11.84 -12.43
N LYS A 168 1.21 12.47 -11.26
CA LYS A 168 2.14 13.49 -10.74
C LYS A 168 3.54 12.93 -10.48
N TRP A 169 3.62 11.65 -10.10
CA TRP A 169 4.90 10.96 -9.91
C TRP A 169 5.62 10.71 -11.22
N VAL A 170 4.89 10.23 -12.24
CA VAL A 170 5.40 10.07 -13.61
C VAL A 170 5.86 11.41 -14.18
N ASP A 171 5.05 12.47 -14.05
CA ASP A 171 5.39 13.81 -14.53
C ASP A 171 6.68 14.35 -13.89
N ARG A 172 6.85 14.17 -12.58
CA ARG A 172 8.09 14.56 -11.88
C ARG A 172 9.31 13.83 -12.42
N LEU A 173 9.19 12.52 -12.69
CA LEU A 173 10.25 11.71 -13.27
C LEU A 173 10.57 12.12 -14.73
N ARG A 174 9.56 12.50 -15.52
CA ARG A 174 9.74 13.07 -16.87
C ARG A 174 10.54 14.37 -16.81
N THR A 175 10.21 15.27 -15.89
CA THR A 175 10.98 16.51 -15.68
C THR A 175 12.44 16.24 -15.30
N TYR A 176 12.73 15.21 -14.49
CA TYR A 176 14.11 14.81 -14.22
C TYR A 176 14.82 14.35 -15.49
N LYS A 177 14.17 13.53 -16.31
CA LYS A 177 14.74 13.02 -17.56
C LYS A 177 15.09 14.15 -18.53
N GLU A 178 14.19 15.12 -18.69
CA GLU A 178 14.39 16.30 -19.56
C GLU A 178 15.62 17.11 -19.14
N LYS A 179 15.82 17.32 -17.84
CA LYS A 179 16.95 18.09 -17.29
C LYS A 179 18.30 17.40 -17.41
N LEU A 180 18.35 16.10 -17.74
CA LEU A 180 19.57 15.29 -17.76
C LEU A 180 20.21 15.21 -19.16
N GLU A 181 20.17 16.28 -19.96
CA GLU A 181 20.64 16.32 -21.37
C GLU A 181 21.98 15.62 -21.65
N ARG A 182 22.95 15.73 -20.72
CA ARG A 182 24.31 15.19 -20.90
C ARG A 182 24.60 13.87 -20.17
N ASP A 183 23.69 13.41 -19.30
CA ASP A 183 23.86 12.17 -18.53
C ASP A 183 23.02 11.05 -19.14
N GLN A 184 23.57 10.44 -20.19
CA GLN A 184 22.89 9.39 -20.95
C GLN A 184 22.55 8.18 -20.07
N VAL A 185 23.40 7.84 -19.10
CA VAL A 185 23.20 6.70 -18.21
C VAL A 185 21.99 6.92 -17.29
N SER A 186 21.88 8.11 -16.71
CA SER A 186 20.71 8.47 -15.89
C SER A 186 19.43 8.60 -16.70
N ARG A 187 19.52 9.10 -17.95
CA ARG A 187 18.37 9.14 -18.87
C ARG A 187 17.84 7.75 -19.18
N THR A 188 18.70 6.81 -19.58
CA THR A 188 18.31 5.42 -19.84
C THR A 188 17.70 4.76 -18.60
N SER A 189 18.28 5.02 -17.42
CA SER A 189 17.74 4.51 -16.15
C SER A 189 16.31 5.02 -15.89
N LEU A 190 16.06 6.32 -16.09
CA LEU A 190 14.74 6.94 -15.95
C LEU A 190 13.73 6.45 -17.01
N GLU A 191 14.18 6.22 -18.24
CA GLU A 191 13.34 5.60 -19.28
C GLU A 191 12.81 4.24 -18.84
N GLY A 192 13.68 3.39 -18.29
CA GLY A 192 13.27 2.10 -17.74
C GLY A 192 12.25 2.21 -16.60
N VAL A 193 12.34 3.25 -15.77
CA VAL A 193 11.34 3.53 -14.71
C VAL A 193 10.01 3.99 -15.32
N LEU A 194 10.05 4.96 -16.24
CA LEU A 194 8.87 5.54 -16.87
C LEU A 194 8.06 4.47 -17.60
N LEU A 195 8.71 3.61 -18.39
CA LEU A 195 8.06 2.50 -19.11
C LEU A 195 7.23 1.58 -18.19
N ARG A 196 7.59 1.48 -16.91
CA ARG A 196 6.87 0.66 -15.93
C ARG A 196 5.77 1.42 -15.19
N LEU A 197 5.98 2.70 -14.92
CA LEU A 197 5.04 3.52 -14.14
C LEU A 197 3.95 4.19 -14.99
N GLU A 198 4.20 4.45 -16.28
CA GLU A 198 3.27 5.18 -17.16
C GLU A 198 1.89 4.54 -17.24
N GLN A 199 1.80 3.21 -17.21
CA GLN A 199 0.52 2.50 -17.18
C GLN A 199 -0.37 2.86 -15.98
N PHE A 200 0.21 3.25 -14.84
CA PHE A 200 -0.56 3.72 -13.68
C PHE A 200 -1.02 5.17 -13.83
N SER A 201 -0.44 5.92 -14.77
CA SER A 201 -0.81 7.32 -15.05
C SER A 201 -1.87 7.47 -16.15
N GLU A 202 -2.28 6.38 -16.80
CA GLU A 202 -3.12 6.42 -17.99
C GLU A 202 -4.49 5.74 -17.82
N GLY A 203 -5.47 6.23 -18.58
CA GLY A 203 -6.76 5.57 -18.79
C GLY A 203 -7.51 5.18 -17.52
N HIS A 204 -7.95 3.91 -17.47
CA HIS A 204 -8.72 3.38 -16.34
C HIS A 204 -7.84 3.04 -15.13
N MET A 205 -6.55 2.76 -15.34
CA MET A 205 -5.59 2.49 -14.26
C MET A 205 -5.40 3.73 -13.39
N ALA A 206 -5.20 4.90 -13.99
CA ALA A 206 -5.13 6.17 -13.26
C ALA A 206 -6.40 6.45 -12.45
N LYS A 207 -7.58 6.15 -13.02
CA LYS A 207 -8.85 6.32 -12.32
C LYS A 207 -8.99 5.37 -11.14
N GLN A 208 -8.51 4.13 -11.24
CA GLN A 208 -8.60 3.15 -10.16
C GLN A 208 -7.54 3.35 -9.08
N TYR A 209 -6.34 3.80 -9.44
CA TYR A 209 -5.19 3.87 -8.54
C TYR A 209 -4.77 5.29 -8.13
N GLY A 210 -5.35 6.30 -8.74
CA GLY A 210 -5.10 7.72 -8.46
C GLY A 210 -5.94 8.30 -7.35
N SER A 211 -5.98 9.63 -7.30
CA SER A 211 -6.61 10.41 -6.23
C SER A 211 -8.10 10.09 -6.03
N SER A 212 -8.56 10.03 -4.78
CA SER A 212 -9.96 9.72 -4.46
C SER A 212 -10.43 10.44 -3.19
N ALA A 213 -11.61 11.07 -3.27
CA ALA A 213 -12.29 11.60 -2.10
C ALA A 213 -12.86 10.49 -1.19
N SER A 214 -13.24 9.36 -1.79
CA SER A 214 -13.92 8.22 -1.13
C SER A 214 -13.07 6.94 -1.15
N GLY A 215 -11.75 7.06 -1.25
CA GLY A 215 -10.83 5.93 -1.38
C GLY A 215 -11.03 4.91 -0.27
N THR A 216 -11.07 3.62 -0.63
CA THR A 216 -11.16 2.54 0.35
C THR A 216 -9.79 2.38 1.01
N GLY A 217 -9.74 2.50 2.33
CA GLY A 217 -8.58 2.09 3.11
C GLY A 217 -8.39 0.58 2.95
N VAL A 218 -7.32 0.17 2.29
CA VAL A 218 -7.03 -1.26 2.07
C VAL A 218 -6.65 -1.98 3.38
N GLU A 219 -6.34 -1.23 4.43
CA GLU A 219 -5.95 -1.72 5.75
C GLU A 219 -7.09 -2.41 6.52
N ASP A 220 -8.33 -2.30 6.05
CA ASP A 220 -9.49 -2.96 6.65
C ASP A 220 -9.96 -4.19 5.83
N LEU A 221 -9.32 -4.50 4.68
CA LEU A 221 -9.68 -5.66 3.86
C LEU A 221 -9.58 -6.97 4.65
N GLY A 222 -10.61 -7.82 4.54
CA GLY A 222 -10.67 -9.10 5.27
C GLY A 222 -11.21 -9.00 6.70
N LEU A 223 -11.55 -7.79 7.18
CA LEU A 223 -12.33 -7.60 8.41
C LEU A 223 -13.81 -7.50 8.02
N MET A 224 -14.55 -8.58 8.23
CA MET A 224 -15.97 -8.71 7.85
C MET A 224 -16.80 -9.26 9.02
N GLY A 225 -18.12 -9.22 8.88
CA GLY A 225 -19.06 -9.67 9.90
C GLY A 225 -19.20 -8.68 11.06
N ASN A 226 -19.33 -9.21 12.28
CA ASN A 226 -19.52 -8.41 13.48
C ASN A 226 -18.28 -7.55 13.81
N ALA A 227 -18.49 -6.27 14.12
CA ALA A 227 -17.43 -5.33 14.50
C ALA A 227 -16.67 -5.73 15.78
N ASP A 228 -17.30 -6.48 16.69
CA ASP A 228 -16.66 -6.95 17.94
C ASP A 228 -15.77 -8.17 17.72
N ASN A 229 -16.03 -8.94 16.66
CA ASN A 229 -15.23 -10.10 16.27
C ASN A 229 -15.09 -10.18 14.74
N PRO A 230 -14.39 -9.22 14.11
CA PRO A 230 -14.32 -9.15 12.66
C PRO A 230 -13.36 -10.21 12.14
N TRP A 231 -13.75 -10.97 11.13
CA TRP A 231 -12.90 -11.93 10.42
C TRP A 231 -13.44 -12.19 9.01
N GLY A 232 -12.65 -12.82 8.15
CA GLY A 232 -13.12 -13.16 6.82
C GLY A 232 -12.01 -13.45 5.83
N ILE A 233 -12.41 -13.76 4.61
CA ILE A 233 -11.54 -14.09 3.48
C ILE A 233 -11.74 -13.04 2.41
N ILE A 234 -10.69 -12.31 2.07
CA ILE A 234 -10.67 -11.43 0.90
C ILE A 234 -9.72 -12.02 -0.13
N VAL A 235 -10.23 -12.25 -1.33
CA VAL A 235 -9.41 -12.59 -2.50
C VAL A 235 -9.16 -11.34 -3.31
N ILE A 236 -7.90 -11.07 -3.61
CA ILE A 236 -7.44 -10.00 -4.48
C ILE A 236 -6.95 -10.65 -5.77
N GLU A 237 -7.79 -10.63 -6.80
CA GLU A 237 -7.49 -11.25 -8.09
C GLU A 237 -6.72 -10.29 -9.00
N GLY A 238 -5.58 -10.75 -9.52
CA GLY A 238 -4.78 -10.02 -10.48
C GLY A 238 -5.33 -10.07 -11.90
N GLY A 239 -5.90 -11.21 -12.31
CA GLY A 239 -6.44 -11.39 -13.66
C GLY A 239 -5.37 -11.64 -14.73
N ALA A 240 -5.83 -11.91 -15.95
CA ALA A 240 -4.98 -12.11 -17.13
C ALA A 240 -4.80 -10.80 -17.93
N GLU A 241 -5.68 -9.84 -17.69
CA GLU A 241 -5.83 -8.58 -18.41
C GLU A 241 -4.81 -7.51 -17.97
N MET A 242 -4.16 -7.74 -16.83
CA MET A 242 -3.20 -6.83 -16.22
C MET A 242 -1.78 -7.37 -16.38
N ASP A 243 -0.83 -6.49 -16.69
CA ASP A 243 0.57 -6.86 -16.86
C ASP A 243 1.16 -7.42 -15.55
N GLU A 244 2.14 -8.30 -15.70
CA GLU A 244 2.75 -8.98 -14.57
C GLU A 244 3.45 -8.01 -13.60
N TYR A 245 4.04 -6.92 -14.11
CA TYR A 245 4.73 -5.94 -13.27
C TYR A 245 3.74 -5.22 -12.37
N SER A 246 2.64 -4.71 -12.91
CA SER A 246 1.64 -4.02 -12.08
C SER A 246 1.03 -4.94 -11.05
N LYS A 247 0.74 -6.20 -11.41
CA LYS A 247 0.27 -7.20 -10.44
C LYS A 247 1.29 -7.41 -9.32
N ALA A 248 2.56 -7.66 -9.67
CA ALA A 248 3.62 -7.87 -8.69
C ALA A 248 3.81 -6.65 -7.78
N ALA A 249 3.80 -5.43 -8.33
CA ALA A 249 3.96 -4.19 -7.58
C ALA A 249 2.80 -3.94 -6.61
N LEU A 250 1.56 -4.08 -7.08
CA LEU A 250 0.36 -3.83 -6.28
C LEU A 250 0.15 -4.90 -5.21
N LEU A 251 0.28 -6.19 -5.55
CA LEU A 251 0.14 -7.27 -4.57
C LEU A 251 1.23 -7.18 -3.50
N SER A 252 2.47 -6.85 -3.89
CA SER A 252 3.57 -6.61 -2.95
C SER A 252 3.29 -5.45 -2.01
N LEU A 253 2.85 -4.32 -2.56
CA LEU A 253 2.51 -3.13 -1.77
C LEU A 253 1.34 -3.43 -0.82
N LEU A 254 0.30 -4.10 -1.31
CA LEU A 254 -0.86 -4.46 -0.51
C LEU A 254 -0.48 -5.41 0.64
N ALA A 255 0.29 -6.46 0.36
CA ALA A 255 0.83 -7.36 1.39
C ALA A 255 1.59 -6.61 2.47
N SER A 256 2.43 -5.66 2.06
CA SER A 256 3.29 -4.90 2.97
C SER A 256 2.51 -3.91 3.83
N ILE A 257 1.45 -3.31 3.27
CA ILE A 257 0.51 -2.48 4.02
C ILE A 257 -0.22 -3.31 5.06
N LEU A 258 -0.81 -4.44 4.66
CA LEU A 258 -1.60 -5.31 5.51
C LEU A 258 -0.76 -5.90 6.66
N TYR A 259 0.47 -6.34 6.35
CA TYR A 259 1.41 -6.81 7.36
C TYR A 259 1.74 -5.69 8.36
N SER A 260 2.13 -4.50 7.87
CA SER A 260 2.51 -3.37 8.73
C SER A 260 1.35 -2.90 9.60
N ASP A 261 0.13 -2.88 9.06
CA ASP A 261 -1.10 -2.61 9.78
C ASP A 261 -1.35 -3.65 10.88
N ALA A 262 -1.21 -4.94 10.58
CA ALA A 262 -1.36 -6.03 11.55
C ALA A 262 -0.35 -5.94 12.70
N VAL A 263 0.91 -5.56 12.40
CA VAL A 263 1.95 -5.31 13.41
C VAL A 263 1.50 -4.23 14.40
N THR A 264 0.99 -3.10 13.90
CA THR A 264 0.52 -2.01 14.76
C THR A 264 -0.74 -2.41 15.53
N ARG A 265 -1.71 -3.07 14.88
CA ARG A 265 -2.91 -3.61 15.55
C ARG A 265 -2.57 -4.60 16.66
N ARG A 266 -1.53 -5.42 16.50
CA ARG A 266 -1.07 -6.32 17.57
C ARG A 266 -0.61 -5.54 18.80
N ARG A 267 0.05 -4.40 18.61
CA ARG A 267 0.46 -3.52 19.73
C ARG A 267 -0.75 -2.86 20.38
N GLU A 268 -1.70 -2.39 19.59
CA GLU A 268 -2.99 -1.88 20.10
C GLU A 268 -3.76 -2.95 20.89
N ALA A 269 -3.67 -4.22 20.48
CA ALA A 269 -4.33 -5.32 21.18
C ALA A 269 -3.77 -5.58 22.58
N LEU A 270 -2.50 -5.24 22.83
CA LEU A 270 -1.93 -5.26 24.18
C LEU A 270 -2.59 -4.21 25.09
N GLY A 271 -3.19 -3.18 24.52
CA GLY A 271 -4.01 -2.17 25.20
C GLY A 271 -5.50 -2.52 25.32
N GLY A 272 -5.90 -3.75 25.00
CA GLY A 272 -7.27 -4.25 25.20
C GLY A 272 -8.16 -4.30 23.95
N LYS A 273 -7.71 -3.82 22.79
CA LYS A 273 -8.45 -4.00 21.53
C LYS A 273 -8.37 -5.44 21.02
N HIS A 274 -9.45 -5.96 20.43
CA HIS A 274 -9.41 -7.27 19.79
C HIS A 274 -9.18 -7.15 18.28
N PHE A 275 -8.24 -7.93 17.75
CA PHE A 275 -8.04 -8.11 16.31
C PHE A 275 -7.78 -9.59 16.02
N PRO A 276 -8.39 -10.15 14.96
CA PRO A 276 -8.14 -11.54 14.58
C PRO A 276 -6.68 -11.73 14.15
N PRO A 277 -6.11 -12.94 14.34
CA PRO A 277 -4.86 -13.31 13.67
C PRO A 277 -4.99 -13.14 12.15
N MET A 278 -3.90 -12.73 11.51
CA MET A 278 -3.87 -12.52 10.06
C MET A 278 -3.16 -13.69 9.37
N GLN A 279 -3.65 -14.06 8.19
CA GLN A 279 -2.91 -14.91 7.27
C GLN A 279 -2.93 -14.33 5.86
N ILE A 280 -1.80 -14.44 5.16
CA ILE A 280 -1.65 -13.96 3.78
C ILE A 280 -1.16 -15.13 2.92
N PHE A 281 -1.93 -15.48 1.90
CA PHE A 281 -1.57 -16.44 0.87
C PHE A 281 -1.04 -15.70 -0.36
N PHE A 282 0.13 -16.12 -0.83
CA PHE A 282 0.78 -15.59 -2.02
C PHE A 282 0.71 -16.65 -3.12
N GLU A 283 -0.16 -16.44 -4.11
CA GLU A 283 -0.17 -17.18 -5.37
C GLU A 283 0.91 -16.60 -6.30
N GLU A 284 1.56 -17.47 -7.09
CA GLU A 284 2.81 -17.16 -7.81
C GLU A 284 3.81 -16.35 -6.96
N ALA A 285 4.10 -16.89 -5.77
CA ALA A 285 4.93 -16.23 -4.77
C ALA A 285 6.27 -15.73 -5.31
N ASN A 286 6.93 -16.49 -6.20
CA ASN A 286 8.18 -16.09 -6.84
C ASN A 286 8.06 -14.74 -7.56
N LYS A 287 6.97 -14.48 -8.29
CA LYS A 287 6.75 -13.20 -8.99
C LYS A 287 6.46 -12.06 -8.04
N VAL A 288 5.67 -12.29 -7.01
CA VAL A 288 5.35 -11.25 -6.02
C VAL A 288 6.60 -10.88 -5.21
N LEU A 289 7.38 -11.86 -4.76
CA LEU A 289 8.52 -11.63 -3.86
C LEU A 289 9.77 -11.13 -4.59
N THR A 290 10.09 -11.68 -5.77
CA THR A 290 11.34 -11.37 -6.51
C THR A 290 11.14 -10.40 -7.67
N GLY A 291 9.88 -10.06 -7.97
CA GLY A 291 9.51 -9.27 -9.14
C GLY A 291 9.63 -10.03 -10.46
N VAL A 292 9.24 -9.36 -11.54
CA VAL A 292 9.16 -9.94 -12.88
C VAL A 292 10.16 -9.31 -13.84
N SER A 293 10.80 -10.13 -14.67
CA SER A 293 11.71 -9.66 -15.71
C SER A 293 10.89 -9.16 -16.91
N GLY A 294 10.76 -7.84 -17.04
CA GLY A 294 10.39 -7.21 -18.31
C GLY A 294 11.65 -6.88 -19.11
N GLY A 295 11.62 -7.01 -20.45
CA GLY A 295 12.75 -6.95 -21.37
C GLY A 295 13.68 -5.70 -21.34
N ALA A 296 13.43 -4.74 -20.45
CA ALA A 296 14.33 -3.64 -20.12
C ALA A 296 15.35 -3.97 -19.01
N ALA A 297 15.32 -5.19 -18.44
CA ALA A 297 16.22 -5.64 -17.37
C ALA A 297 17.61 -6.11 -17.88
N SER A 298 18.06 -5.64 -19.04
CA SER A 298 19.33 -6.06 -19.67
C SER A 298 20.59 -5.50 -18.99
N ASP A 299 20.45 -4.69 -17.93
CA ASP A 299 21.59 -4.11 -17.19
C ASP A 299 22.09 -4.97 -16.03
N GLN A 300 21.48 -6.14 -15.78
CA GLN A 300 22.04 -7.11 -14.84
C GLN A 300 23.00 -8.04 -15.59
N GLY A 301 24.30 -7.79 -15.42
CA GLY A 301 25.35 -8.72 -15.81
C GLY A 301 25.06 -10.10 -15.24
N SER A 302 25.22 -11.12 -16.09
CA SER A 302 24.86 -12.53 -15.88
C SER A 302 25.69 -13.27 -14.81
N GLY A 303 26.05 -12.61 -13.69
CA GLY A 303 27.10 -13.07 -12.79
C GLY A 303 26.82 -13.06 -11.29
N GLU A 304 25.71 -12.50 -10.80
CA GLU A 304 25.40 -12.51 -9.36
C GLU A 304 24.12 -13.28 -9.04
N SER A 305 24.28 -14.22 -8.12
CA SER A 305 23.28 -15.04 -7.43
C SER A 305 21.87 -14.43 -7.35
N GLY A 306 20.86 -15.22 -7.72
CA GLY A 306 19.41 -15.09 -7.40
C GLY A 306 18.85 -13.70 -7.14
N ASN A 307 17.86 -13.27 -7.94
CA ASN A 307 17.20 -11.96 -7.79
C ASN A 307 16.85 -11.69 -6.31
N PRO A 308 17.40 -10.62 -5.70
CA PRO A 308 17.26 -10.42 -4.27
C PRO A 308 15.82 -10.07 -3.92
N VAL A 309 15.18 -10.92 -3.11
CA VAL A 309 13.90 -10.62 -2.47
C VAL A 309 14.05 -9.38 -1.60
N SER A 310 13.13 -8.41 -1.73
CA SER A 310 13.13 -7.21 -0.86
C SER A 310 13.28 -7.59 0.62
N HIS A 311 14.14 -6.87 1.32
CA HIS A 311 14.39 -7.06 2.75
C HIS A 311 13.12 -6.90 3.60
N LEU A 312 12.11 -6.19 3.09
CA LEU A 312 10.79 -6.09 3.70
C LEU A 312 10.16 -7.49 3.86
N PHE A 313 10.14 -8.30 2.81
CA PHE A 313 9.59 -9.65 2.88
C PHE A 313 10.44 -10.54 3.78
N GLN A 314 11.76 -10.50 3.71
CA GLN A 314 12.59 -11.30 4.64
C GLN A 314 12.28 -11.00 6.11
N THR A 315 12.06 -9.73 6.43
CA THR A 315 11.65 -9.30 7.79
C THR A 315 10.26 -9.81 8.16
N MET A 316 9.30 -9.78 7.22
CA MET A 316 7.95 -10.31 7.46
C MET A 316 7.96 -11.79 7.84
N TRP A 317 8.76 -12.61 7.16
CA TRP A 317 8.84 -14.05 7.45
C TRP A 317 9.54 -14.31 8.78
N ARG A 318 10.61 -13.59 9.07
CA ARG A 318 11.34 -13.72 10.34
C ARG A 318 10.47 -13.34 11.55
N ASP A 319 9.69 -12.27 11.42
CA ASP A 319 9.02 -11.65 12.56
C ASP A 319 7.50 -11.88 12.61
N GLY A 320 6.86 -12.39 11.55
CA GLY A 320 5.39 -12.47 11.44
C GLY A 320 4.70 -13.20 12.58
N ARG A 321 5.28 -14.30 13.06
CA ARG A 321 4.73 -15.06 14.20
C ARG A 321 4.63 -14.21 15.48
N LYS A 322 5.55 -13.27 15.70
CA LYS A 322 5.50 -12.35 16.86
C LYS A 322 4.25 -11.47 16.85
N TYR A 323 3.69 -11.25 15.66
CA TYR A 323 2.56 -10.37 15.43
C TYR A 323 1.25 -11.10 15.10
N ASN A 324 1.19 -12.43 15.28
CA ASN A 324 0.08 -13.28 14.85
C ASN A 324 -0.24 -13.13 13.35
N VAL A 325 0.80 -12.96 12.53
CA VAL A 325 0.70 -12.95 11.07
C VAL A 325 1.35 -14.22 10.52
N PHE A 326 0.59 -14.98 9.73
CA PHE A 326 1.04 -16.21 9.08
C PHE A 326 1.12 -16.01 7.56
N LEU A 327 2.22 -16.42 6.96
CA LEU A 327 2.50 -16.15 5.54
C LEU A 327 2.63 -17.49 4.82
N HIS A 328 1.87 -17.66 3.73
CA HIS A 328 1.72 -18.91 3.00
C HIS A 328 2.13 -18.72 1.55
N LEU A 329 3.11 -19.49 1.09
CA LEU A 329 3.60 -19.42 -0.28
C LEU A 329 3.00 -20.53 -1.13
N MET A 330 2.51 -20.16 -2.31
CA MET A 330 2.08 -21.08 -3.34
C MET A 330 2.89 -20.77 -4.59
N ALA A 331 3.72 -21.72 -5.00
CA ALA A 331 4.57 -21.59 -6.17
C ALA A 331 4.52 -22.92 -6.93
N GLN A 332 4.57 -22.82 -8.26
CA GLN A 332 4.65 -24.00 -9.13
C GLN A 332 6.08 -24.55 -9.17
N THR A 333 7.07 -23.65 -9.08
CA THR A 333 8.49 -23.98 -9.19
C THR A 333 9.19 -23.60 -7.88
N VAL A 334 9.70 -24.58 -7.14
CA VAL A 334 10.36 -24.38 -5.84
C VAL A 334 11.80 -23.85 -5.98
N SER A 335 12.41 -24.01 -7.15
CA SER A 335 13.77 -23.56 -7.44
C SER A 335 13.90 -22.09 -7.81
N GLU A 336 12.77 -21.38 -7.96
CA GLU A 336 12.68 -19.95 -8.31
C GLU A 336 12.17 -19.12 -7.13
#